data_AF-R6HCR7-F1
#
_entry.id   AF-R6HCR7-F1
#
_cell.length_a   1.000
_cell.length_b   1.000
_cell.length_c   1.000
_cell.angle_alpha   90.00
_cell.angle_beta   90.00
_cell.angle_gamma   90.00
#
_symmetry.space_group_name_H-M   'P 1'
#
loop_
_entity.id
_entity.type
_entity.pdbx_description
1 polymer ?
#
loop_
_entity_poly.entity_id
_entity_poly.type
_entity_poly.pdbx_seq_one_letter_code
_entity_poly.pdbx_strand_id
1 'polypeptide(L)'
;MAKPLVFQWQKNQASLPEYTIAATGAHHILSIAEVIYRGFPVEEIVAQACAHTIPTGKDEQVVAGYLKAAAIIAGKDAVKLGLVNSDNTIPTPHKQEGYIVSLGDHDFVLSSPACQKSVVILKQIAAKDYGMTKAELEGEHFNRFRNYIGAQYSMMYIDSLASTKNGMERIRQAVKNVIVK
;
A
#
# COMPACT_ATOMS: atom_id res chain seq x y z
N MET A 1 -12.36 -6.22 -1.87
CA MET A 1 -10.89 -6.11 -2.07
C MET A 1 -10.62 -5.41 -3.39
N ALA A 2 -10.23 -4.13 -3.38
CA ALA A 2 -10.10 -3.30 -4.59
C ALA A 2 -8.68 -3.23 -5.18
N LYS A 3 -7.66 -3.74 -4.47
CA LYS A 3 -6.24 -3.73 -4.90
C LYS A 3 -6.03 -4.25 -6.34
N PRO A 4 -6.63 -5.38 -6.77
CA PRO A 4 -6.47 -5.87 -8.15
C PRO A 4 -7.03 -4.92 -9.22
N LEU A 5 -8.02 -4.08 -8.86
CA LEU A 5 -8.63 -3.14 -9.79
C LEU A 5 -7.79 -1.87 -9.95
N VAL A 6 -7.08 -1.44 -8.90
CA VAL A 6 -6.26 -0.22 -8.92
C VAL A 6 -4.78 -0.46 -9.25
N PHE A 7 -4.26 -1.67 -9.04
CA PHE A 7 -2.86 -2.04 -9.29
C PHE A 7 -2.71 -2.97 -10.49
N GLN A 8 -3.27 -2.56 -11.63
CA GLN A 8 -3.16 -3.34 -12.87
C GLN A 8 -1.77 -3.21 -13.48
N TRP A 9 -1.23 -4.33 -13.97
CA TRP A 9 0.02 -4.31 -14.73
C TRP A 9 -0.17 -3.65 -16.10
N GLN A 10 0.72 -2.72 -16.41
CA GLN A 10 0.79 -2.05 -17.71
C GLN A 10 1.75 -2.80 -18.65
N LYS A 11 1.67 -2.50 -19.96
CA LYS A 11 2.55 -3.10 -20.98
C LYS A 11 4.03 -2.91 -20.66
N ASN A 12 4.40 -1.76 -20.09
CA ASN A 12 5.77 -1.44 -19.68
C ASN A 12 6.18 -2.07 -18.33
N GLN A 13 5.45 -3.07 -17.82
CA GLN A 13 5.71 -3.77 -16.56
C GLN A 13 5.65 -2.87 -15.30
N ALA A 14 5.09 -1.66 -15.39
CA ALA A 14 4.75 -0.87 -14.20
C ALA A 14 3.35 -1.24 -13.70
N SER A 15 3.09 -1.03 -12.41
CA SER A 15 1.71 -0.96 -11.91
C SER A 15 1.06 0.34 -12.39
N LEU A 16 -0.25 0.34 -12.59
CA LEU A 16 -1.04 1.56 -12.73
C LEU A 16 -0.79 2.46 -11.50
N PRO A 17 -0.61 3.78 -11.69
CA PRO A 17 -0.54 4.72 -10.58
C PRO A 17 -1.86 4.73 -9.80
N GLU A 18 -1.77 4.56 -8.49
CA GLU A 18 -2.93 4.68 -7.62
C GLU A 18 -3.26 6.16 -7.36
N TYR A 19 -4.54 6.51 -7.54
CA TYR A 19 -5.07 7.81 -7.14
C TYR A 19 -5.45 7.83 -5.66
N THR A 20 -5.63 9.02 -5.09
CA THR A 20 -6.04 9.19 -3.70
C THR A 20 -7.52 9.52 -3.57
N ILE A 21 -8.18 8.97 -2.56
CA ILE A 21 -9.54 9.31 -2.14
C ILE A 21 -9.50 9.50 -0.63
N ALA A 22 -10.11 10.59 -0.13
CA ALA A 22 -10.08 10.95 1.28
C ALA A 22 -8.66 10.96 1.89
N ALA A 23 -7.68 11.48 1.14
CA ALA A 23 -6.27 11.58 1.54
C ALA A 23 -5.55 10.23 1.79
N THR A 24 -6.09 9.12 1.27
CA THR A 24 -5.43 7.80 1.29
C THR A 24 -5.53 7.10 -0.05
N GLY A 25 -4.87 5.95 -0.22
CA GLY A 25 -4.92 5.17 -1.47
C GLY A 25 -6.35 4.77 -1.83
N ALA A 26 -6.75 4.97 -3.08
CA ALA A 26 -8.11 4.70 -3.55
C ALA A 26 -8.57 3.26 -3.26
N HIS A 27 -7.67 2.27 -3.25
CA HIS A 27 -8.02 0.90 -2.93
C HIS A 27 -8.68 0.75 -1.55
N HIS A 28 -8.30 1.59 -0.59
CA HIS A 28 -8.85 1.55 0.76
C HIS A 28 -10.33 1.93 0.71
N ILE A 29 -10.63 3.12 0.20
CA ILE A 29 -11.99 3.66 0.15
C ILE A 29 -12.89 2.80 -0.75
N LEU A 30 -12.38 2.32 -1.89
CA LEU A 30 -13.13 1.44 -2.78
C LEU A 30 -13.41 0.07 -2.14
N SER A 31 -12.51 -0.44 -1.29
CA SER A 31 -12.75 -1.68 -0.56
C SER A 31 -13.83 -1.50 0.51
N ILE A 32 -13.82 -0.38 1.23
CA ILE A 32 -14.86 -0.03 2.22
C ILE A 32 -16.21 0.19 1.52
N ALA A 33 -16.23 0.89 0.39
CA ALA A 33 -17.45 1.14 -0.37
C ALA A 33 -18.12 -0.16 -0.83
N GLU A 34 -17.31 -1.14 -1.25
CA GLU A 34 -17.79 -2.47 -1.65
C GLU A 34 -18.48 -3.20 -0.50
N VAL A 35 -17.88 -3.21 0.71
CA VAL A 35 -18.49 -3.90 1.86
C VAL A 35 -19.71 -3.15 2.41
N ILE A 36 -19.75 -1.82 2.29
CA ILE A 36 -20.96 -1.02 2.55
C ILE A 36 -22.06 -1.39 1.56
N TYR A 37 -21.76 -1.44 0.26
CA TYR A 37 -22.72 -1.78 -0.78
C TYR A 37 -23.32 -3.18 -0.58
N ARG A 38 -22.49 -4.15 -0.18
CA ARG A 38 -22.89 -5.53 0.11
C ARG A 38 -23.62 -5.71 1.45
N GLY A 39 -23.73 -4.67 2.27
CA GLY A 39 -24.46 -4.72 3.54
C GLY A 39 -23.76 -5.55 4.61
N PHE A 40 -22.43 -5.50 4.68
CA PHE A 40 -21.66 -6.17 5.74
C PHE A 40 -21.99 -5.58 7.13
N PRO A 41 -21.73 -6.31 8.22
CA PRO A 41 -21.93 -5.79 9.57
C PRO A 41 -21.15 -4.49 9.79
N VAL A 42 -21.79 -3.50 10.45
CA VAL A 42 -21.20 -2.19 10.77
C VAL A 42 -19.84 -2.34 11.46
N GLU A 43 -19.74 -3.25 12.41
CA GLU A 43 -18.53 -3.50 13.20
C GLU A 43 -17.36 -3.94 12.30
N GLU A 44 -17.65 -4.76 11.29
CA GLU A 44 -16.66 -5.22 10.32
C GLU A 44 -16.23 -4.08 9.38
N ILE A 45 -17.19 -3.27 8.91
CA ILE A 45 -16.91 -2.12 8.04
C ILE A 45 -16.02 -1.10 8.77
N VAL A 46 -16.33 -0.79 10.03
CA VAL A 46 -15.54 0.12 10.87
C VAL A 46 -14.15 -0.45 11.13
N ALA A 47 -14.03 -1.74 11.44
CA ALA A 47 -12.73 -2.39 11.63
C ALA A 47 -11.86 -2.30 10.37
N GLN A 48 -12.43 -2.59 9.19
CA GLN A 48 -11.72 -2.45 7.92
C GLN A 48 -11.27 -1.00 7.66
N ALA A 49 -12.10 0.00 7.99
CA ALA A 49 -11.74 1.41 7.81
C ALA A 49 -10.51 1.85 8.64
N CYS A 50 -10.21 1.13 9.73
CA CYS A 50 -9.08 1.41 10.62
C CYS A 50 -7.72 0.86 10.11
N ALA A 51 -7.63 0.25 8.92
CA ALA A 51 -6.36 -0.31 8.45
C ALA A 51 -5.22 0.73 8.44
N HIS A 52 -5.46 1.92 7.88
CA HIS A 52 -4.41 2.93 7.71
C HIS A 52 -4.26 3.89 8.90
N THR A 53 -5.16 3.83 9.89
CA THR A 53 -5.10 4.72 11.07
C THR A 53 -5.96 4.19 12.22
N ILE A 54 -5.59 4.55 13.45
CA ILE A 54 -6.25 4.04 14.66
C ILE A 54 -7.55 4.80 14.98
N PRO A 55 -8.56 4.13 15.58
CA PRO A 55 -9.81 4.77 15.97
C PRO A 55 -9.67 5.53 17.31
N THR A 56 -8.74 6.47 17.44
CA THR A 56 -8.54 7.21 18.70
C THR A 56 -8.12 8.65 18.47
N GLY A 57 -8.60 9.55 19.32
CA GLY A 57 -8.16 10.94 19.35
C GLY A 57 -8.43 11.66 18.03
N LYS A 58 -7.40 12.30 17.45
CA LYS A 58 -7.55 13.02 16.17
C LYS A 58 -7.69 12.08 14.97
N ASP A 59 -7.14 10.87 15.07
CA ASP A 59 -7.14 9.89 13.99
C ASP A 59 -8.52 9.26 13.76
N GLU A 60 -9.37 9.24 14.79
CA GLU A 60 -10.76 8.81 14.67
C GLU A 60 -11.54 9.61 13.60
N GLN A 61 -11.30 10.92 13.50
CA GLN A 61 -11.94 11.78 12.50
C GLN A 61 -11.51 11.42 11.07
N VAL A 62 -10.29 10.87 10.92
CA VAL A 62 -9.79 10.37 9.64
C VAL A 62 -10.54 9.08 9.26
N VAL A 63 -10.73 8.15 10.22
CA VAL A 63 -11.55 6.94 10.02
C VAL A 63 -12.98 7.31 9.62
N ALA A 64 -13.62 8.23 10.34
CA ALA A 64 -14.96 8.72 10.01
C ALA A 64 -15.01 9.35 8.61
N GLY A 65 -13.96 10.08 8.21
CA GLY A 65 -13.80 10.59 6.85
C GLY A 65 -13.76 9.49 5.79
N TYR A 66 -13.04 8.39 6.04
CA TYR A 66 -12.99 7.23 5.15
C TYR A 66 -14.37 6.59 4.98
N LEU A 67 -15.07 6.34 6.08
CA LEU A 67 -16.41 5.74 6.09
C LEU A 67 -17.42 6.58 5.32
N LYS A 68 -17.36 7.90 5.48
CA LYS A 68 -18.23 8.83 4.73
C LYS A 68 -17.93 8.83 3.24
N ALA A 69 -16.66 8.92 2.86
CA ALA A 69 -16.27 8.87 1.45
C ALA A 69 -16.72 7.56 0.80
N ALA A 70 -16.54 6.44 1.49
CA ALA A 70 -16.98 5.13 1.03
C ALA A 70 -18.51 5.02 0.92
N ALA A 71 -19.25 5.55 1.90
CA ALA A 71 -20.71 5.55 1.89
C ALA A 71 -21.27 6.39 0.73
N ILE A 72 -20.66 7.54 0.42
CA ILE A 72 -21.01 8.37 -0.76
C ILE A 72 -20.87 7.55 -2.04
N ILE A 73 -19.73 6.85 -2.22
CA ILE A 73 -19.50 5.99 -3.40
C ILE A 73 -20.53 4.85 -3.47
N ALA A 74 -20.87 4.25 -2.33
CA ALA A 74 -21.86 3.19 -2.25
C ALA A 74 -23.32 3.68 -2.39
N GLY A 75 -23.56 4.99 -2.49
CA GLY A 75 -24.90 5.58 -2.54
C GLY A 75 -25.71 5.38 -1.25
N LYS A 76 -25.04 5.36 -0.09
CA LYS A 76 -25.65 5.15 1.23
C LYS A 76 -25.41 6.34 2.15
N ASP A 77 -26.28 6.48 3.14
CA ASP A 77 -26.13 7.47 4.22
C ASP A 77 -25.37 6.82 5.39
N ALA A 78 -24.16 7.32 5.66
CA ALA A 78 -23.27 6.76 6.68
C ALA A 78 -23.85 6.84 8.11
N VAL A 79 -24.61 7.90 8.42
CA VAL A 79 -25.23 8.10 9.74
C VAL A 79 -26.41 7.16 9.91
N LYS A 80 -27.28 7.04 8.89
CA LYS A 80 -28.42 6.11 8.93
C LYS A 80 -28.00 4.65 9.01
N LEU A 81 -26.84 4.31 8.43
CA LEU A 81 -26.26 2.97 8.56
C LEU A 81 -25.56 2.73 9.91
N GLY A 82 -25.37 3.76 10.74
CA GLY A 82 -24.63 3.65 12.00
C GLY A 82 -23.12 3.48 11.81
N LEU A 83 -22.56 3.86 10.66
CA LEU A 83 -21.11 3.83 10.41
C LEU A 83 -20.39 5.00 11.09
N VAL A 84 -21.06 6.14 11.21
CA VAL A 84 -20.56 7.35 11.87
C VAL A 84 -21.68 7.99 12.68
N ASN A 85 -21.33 8.66 13.77
CA ASN A 85 -22.25 9.46 14.57
C ASN A 85 -22.47 10.83 13.92
N SER A 86 -23.48 11.58 14.40
CA SER A 86 -23.83 12.91 13.89
C SER A 86 -22.74 13.97 14.10
N ASP A 87 -21.83 13.75 15.04
CA ASP A 87 -20.69 14.62 15.38
C ASP A 87 -19.39 14.22 14.64
N ASN A 88 -19.49 13.35 13.63
CA ASN A 88 -18.36 12.84 12.84
C ASN A 88 -17.40 11.92 13.59
N THR A 89 -17.83 11.32 14.70
CA THR A 89 -17.09 10.23 15.36
C THR A 89 -17.54 8.86 14.84
N ILE A 90 -16.85 7.79 15.23
CA ILE A 90 -17.27 6.41 14.92
C ILE A 90 -18.07 5.82 16.10
N PRO A 91 -18.81 4.70 15.93
CA PRO A 91 -19.63 4.12 16.99
C PRO A 91 -18.84 3.83 18.27
N THR A 92 -19.44 4.19 19.41
CA THR A 92 -18.90 3.91 20.74
C THR A 92 -19.74 2.85 21.47
N PRO A 93 -19.14 2.03 22.36
CA PRO A 93 -17.69 1.95 22.63
C PRO A 93 -16.90 1.40 21.43
N HIS A 94 -15.66 1.87 21.25
CA HIS A 94 -14.80 1.38 20.19
C HIS A 94 -14.53 -0.12 20.36
N LYS A 95 -14.47 -0.83 19.24
CA LYS A 95 -14.22 -2.27 19.16
C LYS A 95 -12.73 -2.54 18.95
N GLN A 96 -12.21 -3.62 19.53
CA GLN A 96 -10.77 -3.94 19.52
C GLN A 96 -10.24 -4.24 18.12
N GLU A 97 -11.12 -4.74 17.26
CA GLU A 97 -10.86 -5.13 15.88
C GLU A 97 -10.27 -3.98 15.07
N GLY A 98 -10.71 -2.73 15.29
CA GLY A 98 -10.12 -1.57 14.61
C GLY A 98 -8.65 -1.36 14.93
N TYR A 99 -8.24 -1.62 16.18
CA TYR A 99 -6.85 -1.53 16.62
C TYR A 99 -6.01 -2.69 16.06
N ILE A 100 -6.57 -3.91 16.05
CA ILE A 100 -5.89 -5.10 15.53
C ILE A 100 -5.67 -4.98 14.02
N VAL A 101 -6.67 -4.50 13.27
CA VAL A 101 -6.58 -4.29 11.82
C VAL A 101 -5.55 -3.19 11.52
N SER A 102 -5.53 -2.11 12.29
CA SER A 102 -4.51 -1.05 12.14
C SER A 102 -3.09 -1.59 12.35
N LEU A 103 -2.87 -2.38 13.41
CA LEU A 103 -1.57 -3.02 13.67
C LEU A 103 -1.15 -3.96 12.55
N GLY A 104 -2.10 -4.71 11.98
CA GLY A 104 -1.84 -5.67 10.91
C GLY A 104 -1.37 -5.04 9.60
N ASP A 105 -1.81 -3.82 9.29
CA ASP A 105 -1.41 -3.09 8.08
C ASP A 105 -0.26 -2.10 8.33
N HIS A 106 0.09 -1.83 9.60
CA HIS A 106 1.08 -0.82 9.99
C HIS A 106 2.49 -1.07 9.46
N ASP A 107 2.80 -2.23 8.88
CA ASP A 107 4.10 -2.47 8.24
C ASP A 107 4.36 -1.51 7.08
N PHE A 108 3.32 -0.87 6.52
CA PHE A 108 3.45 0.10 5.42
C PHE A 108 4.44 1.24 5.73
N VAL A 109 4.56 1.63 7.01
CA VAL A 109 5.49 2.70 7.46
C VAL A 109 6.95 2.30 7.30
N LEU A 110 7.24 0.99 7.25
CA LEU A 110 8.54 0.41 6.96
C LEU A 110 8.67 0.00 5.49
N SER A 111 7.68 -0.72 4.96
CA SER A 111 7.76 -1.35 3.65
C SER A 111 7.71 -0.34 2.49
N SER A 112 6.98 0.78 2.65
CA SER A 112 6.90 1.82 1.61
C SER A 112 8.24 2.56 1.41
N PRO A 113 8.90 3.10 2.46
CA PRO A 113 10.24 3.68 2.31
C PRO A 113 11.30 2.67 1.84
N ALA A 114 11.23 1.42 2.33
CA ALA A 114 12.15 0.37 1.92
C ALA A 114 12.05 0.06 0.41
N CYS A 115 10.83 0.03 -0.13
CA CYS A 115 10.59 -0.11 -1.56
C CYS A 115 11.23 1.04 -2.36
N GLN A 116 11.00 2.29 -1.95
CA GLN A 116 11.55 3.47 -2.63
C GLN A 116 13.09 3.45 -2.66
N LYS A 117 13.73 3.18 -1.51
CA LYS A 117 15.19 3.08 -1.39
C LYS A 117 15.76 1.95 -2.24
N SER A 118 15.13 0.79 -2.20
CA SER A 118 15.56 -0.38 -2.99
C SER A 118 15.48 -0.12 -4.48
N VAL A 119 14.41 0.53 -4.97
CA VAL A 119 14.30 0.91 -6.38
C VAL A 119 15.46 1.82 -6.81
N VAL A 120 15.84 2.80 -5.97
CA VAL A 120 17.00 3.67 -6.25
C VAL A 120 18.30 2.87 -6.32
N ILE A 121 18.54 1.97 -5.38
CA ILE A 121 19.73 1.10 -5.36
C ILE A 121 19.77 0.21 -6.61
N LEU A 122 18.65 -0.42 -6.96
CA LEU A 122 18.55 -1.31 -8.11
C LEU A 122 18.77 -0.56 -9.43
N LYS A 123 18.31 0.69 -9.56
CA LYS A 123 18.63 1.54 -10.73
C LYS A 123 20.14 1.75 -10.88
N GLN A 124 20.85 2.01 -9.76
CA GLN A 124 22.30 2.18 -9.79
C GLN A 124 23.03 0.90 -10.24
N ILE A 125 22.58 -0.27 -9.77
CA ILE A 125 23.14 -1.57 -10.16
C ILE A 125 22.83 -1.88 -11.63
N ALA A 126 21.59 -1.66 -12.06
CA ALA A 126 21.18 -1.87 -13.45
C ALA A 126 22.02 -1.04 -14.43
N ALA A 127 22.31 0.22 -14.08
CA ALA A 127 23.17 1.08 -14.88
C ALA A 127 24.64 0.61 -14.88
N LYS A 128 25.23 0.39 -13.69
CA LYS A 128 26.67 0.12 -13.54
C LYS A 128 27.08 -1.29 -13.94
N ASP A 129 26.27 -2.29 -13.58
CA ASP A 129 26.66 -3.69 -13.68
C ASP A 129 26.03 -4.37 -14.90
N TYR A 130 24.90 -3.85 -15.41
CA TYR A 130 24.14 -4.38 -16.55
C TYR A 130 24.08 -3.43 -17.74
N GLY A 131 24.63 -2.21 -17.64
CA GLY A 131 24.77 -1.30 -18.78
C GLY A 131 23.47 -0.67 -19.29
N MET A 132 22.40 -0.67 -18.49
CA MET A 132 21.13 -0.05 -18.90
C MET A 132 21.30 1.46 -19.15
N THR A 133 20.79 1.92 -20.29
CA THR A 133 20.74 3.34 -20.67
C THR A 133 19.74 4.12 -19.81
N LYS A 134 19.83 5.45 -19.83
CA LYS A 134 18.86 6.32 -19.13
C LYS A 134 17.42 6.06 -19.53
N ALA A 135 17.16 5.77 -20.81
CA ALA A 135 15.82 5.47 -21.30
C ALA A 135 15.30 4.13 -20.76
N GLU A 136 16.17 3.11 -20.69
CA GLU A 136 15.81 1.80 -20.16
C GLU A 136 15.56 1.81 -18.65
N LEU A 137 16.28 2.65 -17.90
CA LEU A 137 16.12 2.84 -16.46
C LEU A 137 14.75 3.42 -16.06
N GLU A 138 14.08 4.11 -16.98
CA GLU A 138 12.73 4.66 -16.79
C GLU A 138 11.65 3.86 -17.54
N GLY A 139 12.04 2.76 -18.18
CA GLY A 139 11.20 2.00 -19.09
C GLY A 139 10.94 0.57 -18.63
N GLU A 140 10.44 -0.22 -19.59
CA GLU A 140 10.08 -1.63 -19.37
C GLU A 140 11.27 -2.48 -18.88
N HIS A 141 12.46 -2.24 -19.42
CA HIS A 141 13.66 -3.02 -19.10
C HIS A 141 13.96 -2.98 -17.60
N PHE A 142 14.00 -1.78 -17.02
CA PHE A 142 14.22 -1.66 -15.57
C PHE A 142 13.03 -2.14 -14.75
N ASN A 143 11.78 -1.91 -15.20
CA ASN A 143 10.61 -2.45 -14.51
C ASN A 143 10.64 -3.97 -14.41
N ARG A 144 10.95 -4.67 -15.50
CA ARG A 144 11.12 -6.12 -15.52
C ARG A 144 12.24 -6.57 -14.57
N PHE A 145 13.39 -5.90 -14.62
CA PHE A 145 14.55 -6.18 -13.76
C PHE A 145 14.19 -6.04 -12.28
N ARG A 146 13.62 -4.90 -11.85
CA ARG A 146 13.25 -4.68 -10.45
C ARG A 146 12.14 -5.62 -9.99
N ASN A 147 11.15 -5.91 -10.84
CA ASN A 147 10.03 -6.77 -10.48
C ASN A 147 10.49 -8.21 -10.25
N TYR A 148 11.37 -8.72 -11.11
CA TYR A 148 11.92 -10.06 -10.94
C TYR A 148 12.74 -10.19 -9.65
N ILE A 149 13.63 -9.24 -9.37
CA ILE A 149 14.41 -9.22 -8.11
C ILE A 149 13.47 -9.10 -6.90
N GLY A 150 12.47 -8.21 -6.98
CA GLY A 150 11.46 -8.05 -5.94
C GLY A 150 10.65 -9.32 -5.70
N ALA A 151 10.35 -10.10 -6.74
CA ALA A 151 9.64 -11.37 -6.62
C ALA A 151 10.50 -12.47 -5.97
N GLN A 152 11.82 -12.46 -6.17
CA GLN A 152 12.73 -13.44 -5.57
C GLN A 152 13.07 -13.13 -4.11
N TYR A 153 13.18 -11.85 -3.75
CA TYR A 153 13.73 -11.44 -2.45
C TYR A 153 12.84 -10.53 -1.61
N SER A 154 11.85 -9.85 -2.19
CA SER A 154 11.18 -8.64 -1.65
C SER A 154 12.07 -7.38 -1.67
N MET A 155 11.44 -6.22 -1.80
CA MET A 155 12.15 -4.94 -1.69
C MET A 155 12.60 -4.65 -0.25
N MET A 156 11.86 -5.13 0.76
CA MET A 156 12.27 -4.97 2.16
C MET A 156 13.57 -5.71 2.47
N TYR A 157 13.78 -6.90 1.89
CA TYR A 157 15.04 -7.61 2.06
C TYR A 157 16.21 -6.87 1.42
N ILE A 158 16.02 -6.30 0.22
CA ILE A 158 17.05 -5.49 -0.45
C ILE A 158 17.43 -4.29 0.43
N ASP A 159 16.45 -3.58 0.99
CA ASP A 159 16.69 -2.48 1.94
C ASP A 159 17.39 -2.97 3.22
N SER A 160 17.00 -4.15 3.73
CA SER A 160 17.63 -4.74 4.91
C SER A 160 19.12 -5.00 4.68
N LEU A 161 19.52 -5.50 3.50
CA LEU A 161 20.92 -5.69 3.13
C LEU A 161 21.67 -4.36 3.10
N ALA A 162 21.03 -3.28 2.64
CA ALA A 162 21.63 -1.95 2.58
C ALA A 162 22.07 -1.44 3.96
N SER A 163 21.38 -1.86 5.03
CA SER A 163 21.72 -1.49 6.42
C SER A 163 22.86 -2.32 7.03
N THR A 164 23.37 -3.33 6.32
CA THR A 164 24.46 -4.20 6.79
C THR A 164 25.84 -3.73 6.35
N LYS A 165 26.90 -4.25 7.00
CA LYS A 165 28.28 -4.04 6.56
C LYS A 165 28.48 -4.57 5.13
N ASN A 166 29.05 -3.74 4.26
CA ASN A 166 29.21 -4.00 2.82
C ASN A 166 27.87 -4.25 2.11
N GLY A 167 26.82 -3.50 2.50
CA GLY A 167 25.46 -3.68 2.00
C GLY A 167 25.35 -3.63 0.47
N MET A 168 26.06 -2.71 -0.18
CA MET A 168 26.06 -2.61 -1.65
C MET A 168 26.64 -3.85 -2.33
N GLU A 169 27.75 -4.39 -1.83
CA GLU A 169 28.33 -5.65 -2.34
C GLU A 169 27.37 -6.82 -2.15
N ARG A 170 26.72 -6.91 -0.99
CA ARG A 170 25.71 -7.94 -0.70
C ARG A 170 24.51 -7.86 -1.63
N ILE A 171 23.99 -6.65 -1.88
CA ILE A 171 22.88 -6.45 -2.82
C ILE A 171 23.30 -6.83 -4.24
N ARG A 172 24.48 -6.38 -4.71
CA ARG A 172 24.99 -6.78 -6.03
C ARG A 172 25.10 -8.30 -6.17
N GLN A 173 25.57 -8.99 -5.13
CA GLN A 173 25.64 -10.45 -5.13
C GLN A 173 24.24 -11.08 -5.21
N ALA A 174 23.28 -10.60 -4.42
CA ALA A 174 21.90 -11.07 -4.49
C ALA A 174 21.31 -10.88 -5.89
N VAL A 175 21.52 -9.72 -6.51
CA VAL A 175 21.08 -9.44 -7.89
C VAL A 175 21.72 -10.40 -8.90
N LYS A 176 23.03 -10.64 -8.82
CA LYS A 176 23.73 -11.57 -9.73
C LYS A 176 23.27 -13.02 -9.59
N ASN A 177 22.80 -13.42 -8.40
CA ASN A 177 22.29 -14.77 -8.19
C ASN A 177 20.97 -15.04 -8.92
N VAL A 178 20.22 -13.98 -9.28
CA VAL A 178 18.88 -14.11 -9.89
C VAL A 178 18.79 -13.52 -11.29
N ILE A 179 19.61 -12.53 -11.64
CA ILE A 179 19.69 -11.97 -12.99
C ILE A 179 20.91 -12.55 -13.71
N VAL A 180 20.66 -13.43 -14.68
CA VAL A 180 21.69 -13.96 -15.57
C VAL A 180 21.87 -13.00 -16.74
N LYS A 181 23.13 -12.77 -17.13
CA LYS A 181 23.48 -11.95 -18.30
C LYS A 181 23.32 -12.73 -19.60
#